data_AF-A1SIZ8-F1
#
_entry.id   AF-A1SIZ8-F1
#
_cell.length_a   1.000
_cell.length_b   1.000
_cell.length_c   1.000
_cell.angle_alpha   90.00
_cell.angle_beta   90.00
_cell.angle_gamma   90.00
#
_symmetry.space_group_name_H-M   'P 1'
#
loop_
_entity.id
_entity.type
_entity.pdbx_description
1 polymer ?
#
loop_
_entity_poly.entity_id
_entity_poly.type
_entity_poly.pdbx_seq_one_letter_code
_entity_poly.pdbx_strand_id
1 'polypeptide(L)'
;MFSPRSADDSAQDERSRAGAPSAGGCAETVDDLGDGDLGARGWLDDAWVALPERSRDILRRRLAGETLDEIGLALNLTRERVRQVQKASEGALVRAMENRAPQFLSALHTELGDSPAVAHRHLAKLVDAHSTTALGCLLKTLGASHPRTWAGALSEFWTFRPNELRQQLGRMVELAPLTHEEADQAAAGLGLPEDLDWRSVLAHRNSKLAAHDLGWIRPARLTRDVAYLWLKLEGEPRAADEIAVQAGCSEHAARENMRRDPAFSQVRPEGTWALSDWRVPGSENRYGSAVDALVEVLRDLGPLPVDQLRVETQRRYPVSDWRVNQCLSSNLIGLNPAGLYDLAERGAVPVEDTEPKQPPNIKTSGDVVGIELVVDREILRGSGIPVNRWLTWQLGLRTAPSTRYFALPEGHGEVRVTRMTSNAQVSSLRAVAAEFGLVEGCKFALLLNTSTDTASVRHICPQDACGARSATH
;
A
#
# COMPACT_ATOMS: atom_id res chain seq x y z
N MET A 1 51.34 45.93 -26.47
CA MET A 1 51.51 46.26 -27.89
C MET A 1 50.14 46.30 -28.54
N PHE A 2 49.75 47.49 -28.99
CA PHE A 2 48.83 47.84 -30.08
C PHE A 2 47.55 47.00 -30.35
N SER A 3 46.41 47.62 -30.03
CA SER A 3 45.10 47.60 -30.74
C SER A 3 45.23 47.99 -32.24
N PRO A 4 44.14 48.24 -33.00
CA PRO A 4 42.83 47.56 -33.20
C PRO A 4 42.53 47.38 -34.72
N ARG A 5 41.36 46.85 -35.12
CA ARG A 5 40.57 47.43 -36.22
C ARG A 5 39.15 46.85 -36.31
N SER A 6 38.21 47.75 -36.08
CA SER A 6 36.81 47.77 -36.50
C SER A 6 36.67 48.61 -37.78
N ALA A 7 35.64 48.31 -38.58
CA ALA A 7 34.80 49.21 -39.41
C ALA A 7 33.83 48.29 -40.18
N ASP A 8 32.51 48.34 -39.95
CA ASP A 8 31.53 49.33 -40.47
C ASP A 8 31.55 49.37 -42.01
N ASP A 9 30.44 49.34 -42.76
CA ASP A 9 29.15 49.96 -42.50
C ASP A 9 28.10 49.54 -43.56
N SER A 10 26.83 49.85 -43.27
CA SER A 10 25.68 50.05 -44.19
C SER A 10 24.91 48.82 -44.73
N ALA A 11 23.58 48.82 -44.91
CA ALA A 11 22.40 49.45 -44.29
C ALA A 11 21.19 49.01 -45.15
N GLN A 12 20.00 48.99 -44.53
CA GLN A 12 18.62 48.93 -45.07
C GLN A 12 17.92 47.57 -44.91
N ASP A 13 17.02 47.37 -43.92
CA ASP A 13 15.68 47.97 -43.67
C ASP A 13 14.58 47.14 -44.37
N GLU A 14 13.86 46.32 -43.58
CA GLU A 14 12.39 46.38 -43.47
C GLU A 14 11.83 45.30 -42.51
N ARG A 15 11.30 45.79 -41.38
CA ARG A 15 9.98 45.49 -40.80
C ARG A 15 9.54 44.02 -40.64
N SER A 16 9.57 43.52 -39.40
CA SER A 16 8.33 43.21 -38.65
C SER A 16 8.64 42.90 -37.18
N ARG A 17 8.16 43.78 -36.30
CA ARG A 17 8.11 43.62 -34.84
C ARG A 17 6.73 43.09 -34.46
N ALA A 18 6.69 42.08 -33.60
CA ALA A 18 5.68 41.87 -32.56
C ALA A 18 6.32 40.93 -31.53
N GLY A 19 6.43 41.21 -30.23
CA GLY A 19 5.67 42.12 -29.38
C GLY A 19 5.17 41.28 -28.20
N ALA A 20 5.83 41.41 -27.05
CA ALA A 20 5.44 40.76 -25.80
C ALA A 20 4.00 41.13 -25.39
N PRO A 21 3.25 40.26 -24.69
CA PRO A 21 1.98 40.68 -24.09
C PRO A 21 2.24 41.26 -22.69
N SER A 22 2.09 42.58 -22.62
CA SER A 22 1.89 43.37 -21.41
C SER A 22 0.46 43.21 -20.92
N ALA A 23 0.31 43.24 -19.60
CA ALA A 23 -0.93 43.50 -18.88
C ALA A 23 -1.69 44.71 -19.45
N GLY A 24 -3.02 44.58 -19.50
CA GLY A 24 -3.96 45.62 -19.89
C GLY A 24 -5.36 44.99 -19.95
N GLY A 25 -6.22 45.37 -19.01
CA GLY A 25 -7.52 44.75 -18.82
C GLY A 25 -8.49 44.99 -19.98
N CYS A 26 -9.26 43.95 -20.26
CA CYS A 26 -10.67 44.07 -20.59
C CYS A 26 -11.39 43.10 -19.66
N ALA A 27 -12.18 43.65 -18.74
CA ALA A 27 -13.29 42.92 -18.16
C ALA A 27 -14.29 42.68 -19.31
N GLU A 28 -14.09 41.61 -20.08
CA GLU A 28 -15.17 40.99 -20.83
C GLU A 28 -15.82 40.01 -19.86
N THR A 29 -16.87 40.51 -19.20
CA THR A 29 -17.96 39.68 -18.71
C THR A 29 -18.40 38.76 -19.85
N VAL A 30 -18.00 37.50 -19.80
CA VAL A 30 -18.67 36.43 -20.53
C VAL A 30 -19.95 36.10 -19.77
N ASP A 31 -20.86 37.08 -19.76
CA ASP A 31 -22.29 36.87 -19.58
C ASP A 31 -22.86 36.65 -20.99
N ASP A 32 -22.61 35.49 -21.58
CA ASP A 32 -23.39 35.01 -22.72
C ASP A 32 -23.19 33.50 -22.95
N LEU A 33 -23.37 32.69 -21.89
CA LEU A 33 -23.95 31.37 -22.10
C LEU A 33 -25.41 31.63 -22.42
N GLY A 34 -25.69 31.73 -23.72
CA GLY A 34 -27.03 31.98 -24.24
C GLY A 34 -28.06 31.16 -23.48
N ASP A 35 -29.11 31.86 -23.06
CA ASP A 35 -30.36 31.37 -22.47
C ASP A 35 -30.98 30.34 -23.44
N GLY A 36 -30.35 29.16 -23.48
CA GLY A 36 -30.76 28.03 -24.28
C GLY A 36 -31.97 27.46 -23.60
N ASP A 37 -33.13 27.98 -23.98
CA ASP A 37 -34.43 27.52 -23.51
C ASP A 37 -34.53 26.01 -23.78
N LEU A 38 -34.18 25.20 -22.78
CA LEU A 38 -34.20 23.73 -22.83
C LEU A 38 -35.62 23.18 -22.87
N GLY A 39 -36.62 24.06 -22.91
CA GLY A 39 -38.03 23.76 -23.00
C GLY A 39 -38.87 24.68 -22.10
N ALA A 40 -40.19 24.65 -22.29
CA ALA A 40 -41.10 25.45 -21.49
C ALA A 40 -40.86 25.23 -19.98
N ARG A 41 -40.58 26.31 -19.23
CA ARG A 41 -40.35 26.27 -17.78
C ARG A 41 -41.44 25.50 -17.04
N GLY A 42 -41.05 24.71 -16.03
CA GLY A 42 -41.97 23.91 -15.22
C GLY A 42 -42.65 22.73 -15.94
N TRP A 43 -42.26 22.40 -17.19
CA TRP A 43 -42.92 21.34 -17.95
C TRP A 43 -42.94 19.98 -17.24
N LEU A 44 -41.90 19.68 -16.46
CA LEU A 44 -41.77 18.40 -15.75
C LEU A 44 -42.75 18.33 -14.58
N ASP A 45 -42.94 19.44 -13.88
CA ASP A 45 -43.90 19.54 -12.79
C ASP A 45 -45.34 19.41 -13.33
N ASP A 46 -45.64 20.05 -14.46
CA ASP A 46 -46.92 19.88 -15.16
C ASP A 46 -47.17 18.43 -15.58
N ALA A 47 -46.16 17.81 -16.21
CA ALA A 47 -46.24 16.42 -16.67
C ALA A 47 -46.42 15.46 -15.49
N TRP A 48 -45.77 15.75 -14.36
CA TRP A 48 -45.93 15.01 -13.13
C TRP A 48 -47.33 15.17 -12.54
N VAL A 49 -47.86 16.40 -12.47
CA VAL A 49 -49.20 16.67 -11.94
C VAL A 49 -50.30 16.07 -12.81
N ALA A 50 -50.09 15.96 -14.12
CA ALA A 50 -51.02 15.31 -15.03
C ALA A 50 -51.15 13.79 -14.83
N LEU A 51 -50.19 13.14 -14.14
CA LEU A 51 -50.29 11.72 -13.81
C LEU A 51 -51.35 11.46 -12.73
N PRO A 52 -52.12 10.36 -12.81
CA PRO A 52 -53.01 9.95 -11.74
C PRO A 52 -52.28 9.81 -10.40
N GLU A 53 -52.91 10.17 -9.28
CA GLU A 53 -52.26 10.11 -7.96
C GLU A 53 -51.67 8.73 -7.65
N ARG A 54 -52.40 7.67 -8.00
CA ARG A 54 -51.94 6.29 -7.85
C ARG A 54 -50.68 5.99 -8.67
N SER A 55 -50.55 6.55 -9.86
CA SER A 55 -49.33 6.43 -10.67
C SER A 55 -48.16 7.13 -10.00
N ARG A 56 -48.37 8.34 -9.47
CA ARG A 56 -47.35 9.09 -8.73
C ARG A 56 -46.88 8.34 -7.49
N ASP A 57 -47.80 7.74 -6.74
CA ASP A 57 -47.47 6.93 -5.56
C ASP A 57 -46.60 5.71 -5.91
N ILE A 58 -46.98 4.97 -6.96
CA ILE A 58 -46.17 3.84 -7.46
C ILE A 58 -44.76 4.29 -7.84
N LEU A 59 -44.63 5.41 -8.55
CA LEU A 59 -43.32 5.95 -8.96
C LEU A 59 -42.48 6.42 -7.77
N ARG A 60 -43.07 7.09 -6.78
CA ARG A 60 -42.38 7.49 -5.52
C ARG A 60 -41.80 6.28 -4.80
N ARG A 61 -42.60 5.22 -4.60
CA ARG A 61 -42.16 3.98 -3.93
C ARG A 61 -41.06 3.27 -4.72
N ARG A 62 -41.17 3.21 -6.04
CA ARG A 62 -40.11 2.64 -6.92
C ARG A 62 -38.81 3.44 -6.89
N LEU A 63 -38.88 4.76 -6.73
CA LEU A 63 -37.70 5.60 -6.56
C LEU A 63 -37.04 5.35 -5.19
N ALA A 64 -37.85 5.20 -4.13
CA ALA A 64 -37.39 4.86 -2.78
C ALA A 64 -36.80 3.44 -2.64
N GLY A 65 -36.97 2.58 -3.65
CA GLY A 65 -36.35 1.26 -3.71
C GLY A 65 -37.28 0.08 -3.47
N GLU A 66 -38.57 0.31 -3.20
CA GLU A 66 -39.57 -0.76 -3.02
C GLU A 66 -39.71 -1.62 -4.29
N THR A 67 -39.86 -2.92 -4.12
CA THR A 67 -40.08 -3.89 -5.18
C THR A 67 -41.51 -3.84 -5.72
N LEU A 68 -41.74 -4.40 -6.92
CA LEU A 68 -43.08 -4.48 -7.51
C LEU A 68 -44.06 -5.29 -6.65
N ASP A 69 -43.57 -6.29 -5.93
CA ASP A 69 -44.39 -7.15 -5.08
C ASP A 69 -44.83 -6.42 -3.81
N GLU A 70 -43.91 -5.71 -3.15
CA GLU A 70 -44.19 -4.89 -1.96
C GLU A 70 -45.23 -3.81 -2.26
N ILE A 71 -45.07 -3.11 -3.39
CA ILE A 71 -46.03 -2.09 -3.84
C ILE A 71 -47.37 -2.72 -4.19
N GLY A 72 -47.36 -3.89 -4.85
CA GLY A 72 -48.56 -4.64 -5.19
C GLY A 72 -49.38 -4.99 -3.95
N LEU A 73 -48.71 -5.52 -2.92
CA LEU A 73 -49.34 -5.82 -1.63
C LEU A 73 -49.89 -4.55 -0.97
N ALA A 74 -49.11 -3.47 -0.91
CA ALA A 74 -49.52 -2.23 -0.27
C ALA A 74 -50.73 -1.55 -0.93
N LEU A 75 -50.87 -1.68 -2.26
CA LEU A 75 -51.92 -1.03 -3.04
C LEU A 75 -53.06 -1.98 -3.45
N ASN A 76 -53.03 -3.24 -3.01
CA ASN A 76 -53.95 -4.31 -3.41
C ASN A 76 -54.01 -4.47 -4.94
N LEU A 77 -52.84 -4.55 -5.57
CA LEU A 77 -52.63 -4.73 -7.00
C LEU A 77 -51.76 -5.96 -7.26
N THR A 78 -51.93 -6.58 -8.43
CA THR A 78 -50.97 -7.60 -8.87
C THR A 78 -49.63 -6.96 -9.25
N ARG A 79 -48.52 -7.68 -9.07
CA ARG A 79 -47.18 -7.28 -9.53
C ARG A 79 -47.17 -6.78 -10.96
N GLU A 80 -47.87 -7.50 -11.85
CA GLU A 80 -47.95 -7.15 -13.27
C GLU A 80 -48.73 -5.84 -13.48
N ARG A 81 -49.79 -5.60 -12.70
CA ARG A 81 -50.52 -4.32 -12.77
C ARG A 81 -49.65 -3.15 -12.34
N VAL A 82 -48.85 -3.30 -11.27
CA VAL A 82 -47.88 -2.28 -10.84
C VAL A 82 -46.87 -2.00 -11.95
N ARG A 83 -46.31 -3.05 -12.58
CA ARG A 83 -45.37 -2.92 -13.70
C ARG A 83 -45.96 -2.15 -14.88
N GLN A 84 -47.21 -2.45 -15.26
CA GLN A 84 -47.91 -1.76 -16.35
C GLN A 84 -48.11 -0.28 -16.05
N VAL A 85 -48.56 0.05 -14.83
CA VAL A 85 -48.76 1.44 -14.41
C VAL A 85 -47.44 2.19 -14.37
N GLN A 86 -46.38 1.58 -13.85
CA GLN A 86 -45.03 2.16 -13.85
C GLN A 86 -44.59 2.47 -15.30
N LYS A 87 -44.59 1.48 -16.19
CA LYS A 87 -44.16 1.64 -17.59
C LYS A 87 -44.97 2.69 -18.34
N ALA A 88 -46.29 2.73 -18.12
CA ALA A 88 -47.17 3.72 -18.75
C ALA A 88 -46.85 5.15 -18.28
N SER A 89 -46.57 5.32 -16.99
CA SER A 89 -46.29 6.62 -16.37
C SER A 89 -44.89 7.12 -16.73
N GLU A 90 -43.87 6.25 -16.69
CA GLU A 90 -42.51 6.54 -17.17
C GLU A 90 -42.52 6.96 -18.65
N GLY A 91 -43.25 6.21 -19.49
CA GLY A 91 -43.41 6.57 -20.90
C GLY A 91 -44.15 7.89 -21.11
N ALA A 92 -45.05 8.29 -20.22
CA ALA A 92 -45.71 9.60 -20.29
C ALA A 92 -44.75 10.74 -19.97
N LEU A 93 -43.86 10.57 -18.97
CA LEU A 93 -42.83 11.55 -18.64
C LEU A 93 -41.82 11.71 -19.78
N VAL A 94 -41.36 10.61 -20.38
CA VAL A 94 -40.44 10.65 -21.54
C VAL A 94 -41.08 11.34 -22.74
N ARG A 95 -42.35 11.03 -23.07
CA ARG A 95 -43.05 11.73 -24.15
C ARG A 95 -43.23 13.22 -23.85
N ALA A 96 -43.49 13.60 -22.60
CA ALA A 96 -43.58 15.01 -22.22
C ALA A 96 -42.24 15.72 -22.43
N MET A 97 -41.13 15.07 -22.04
CA MET A 97 -39.77 15.55 -22.29
C MET A 97 -39.49 15.72 -23.79
N GLU A 98 -39.74 14.69 -24.61
CA GLU A 98 -39.49 14.75 -26.06
C GLU A 98 -40.25 15.89 -26.74
N ASN A 99 -41.47 16.19 -26.29
CA ASN A 99 -42.31 17.23 -26.88
C ASN A 99 -41.98 18.64 -26.36
N ARG A 100 -41.70 18.78 -25.07
CA ARG A 100 -41.57 20.09 -24.41
C ARG A 100 -40.12 20.52 -24.17
N ALA A 101 -39.19 19.55 -24.13
CA ALA A 101 -37.78 19.74 -23.82
C ALA A 101 -36.88 18.80 -24.66
N PRO A 102 -36.94 18.85 -26.00
CA PRO A 102 -36.28 17.87 -26.88
C PRO A 102 -34.75 17.85 -26.74
N GLN A 103 -34.14 18.94 -26.29
CA GLN A 103 -32.69 19.04 -26.10
C GLN A 103 -32.21 18.49 -24.75
N PHE A 104 -33.12 18.22 -23.81
CA PHE A 104 -32.77 17.80 -22.45
C PHE A 104 -31.94 16.51 -22.45
N LEU A 105 -32.28 15.53 -23.30
CA LEU A 105 -31.52 14.28 -23.33
C LEU A 105 -30.06 14.53 -23.75
N SER A 106 -29.81 15.41 -24.71
CA SER A 106 -28.45 15.78 -25.11
C SER A 106 -27.72 16.51 -24.00
N ALA A 107 -28.38 17.50 -23.38
CA ALA A 107 -27.82 18.24 -22.24
C ALA A 107 -27.49 17.31 -21.07
N LEU A 108 -28.35 16.33 -20.79
CA LEU A 108 -28.14 15.32 -19.76
C LEU A 108 -26.92 14.45 -20.06
N HIS A 109 -26.70 14.06 -21.32
CA HIS A 109 -25.49 13.32 -21.73
C HIS A 109 -24.24 14.19 -21.61
N THR A 110 -24.32 15.48 -21.88
CA THR A 110 -23.19 16.41 -21.67
C THR A 110 -22.84 16.52 -20.19
N GLU A 111 -23.83 16.69 -19.32
CA GLU A 111 -23.63 16.85 -17.87
C GLU A 111 -23.17 15.56 -17.19
N LEU A 112 -23.85 14.43 -17.45
CA LEU A 112 -23.56 13.14 -16.80
C LEU A 112 -22.51 12.29 -17.52
N GLY A 113 -22.13 12.65 -18.75
CA GLY A 113 -21.43 11.78 -19.68
C GLY A 113 -20.14 11.20 -19.09
N ASP A 114 -19.18 12.06 -18.79
CA ASP A 114 -17.90 11.68 -18.19
C ASP A 114 -17.83 11.93 -16.68
N SER A 115 -18.84 12.60 -16.11
CA SER A 115 -18.84 12.93 -14.69
C SER A 115 -19.10 11.69 -13.81
N PRO A 116 -18.26 11.43 -12.79
CA PRO A 116 -18.47 10.31 -11.87
C PRO A 116 -19.74 10.48 -11.02
N ALA A 117 -20.19 11.72 -10.81
CA ALA A 117 -21.39 12.07 -10.08
C ALA A 117 -21.76 13.54 -10.30
N VAL A 118 -23.03 13.82 -10.61
CA VAL A 118 -23.58 15.17 -10.71
C VAL A 118 -24.66 15.37 -9.67
N ALA A 119 -24.59 16.50 -8.95
CA ALA A 119 -25.56 16.80 -7.89
C ALA A 119 -26.97 16.98 -8.46
N HIS A 120 -27.98 16.44 -7.77
CA HIS A 120 -29.39 16.52 -8.16
C HIS A 120 -29.84 17.97 -8.38
N ARG A 121 -29.34 18.91 -7.55
CA ARG A 121 -29.61 20.35 -7.68
C ARG A 121 -29.19 20.95 -9.02
N HIS A 122 -28.11 20.45 -9.64
CA HIS A 122 -27.67 20.94 -10.95
C HIS A 122 -28.59 20.46 -12.05
N LEU A 123 -28.99 19.19 -12.00
CA LEU A 123 -29.97 18.63 -12.93
C LEU A 123 -31.36 19.25 -12.77
N ALA A 124 -31.76 19.62 -11.55
CA ALA A 124 -33.02 20.31 -11.30
C ALA A 124 -33.05 21.70 -11.93
N LYS A 125 -31.95 22.46 -11.84
CA LYS A 125 -31.81 23.76 -12.51
C LYS A 125 -31.89 23.62 -14.04
N LEU A 126 -31.33 22.56 -14.60
CA LEU A 126 -31.32 22.31 -16.05
C LEU A 126 -32.72 22.22 -16.68
N VAL A 127 -33.73 21.81 -15.92
CA VAL A 127 -35.13 21.66 -16.38
C VAL A 127 -36.13 22.52 -15.61
N ASP A 128 -35.64 23.43 -14.76
CA ASP A 128 -36.46 24.24 -13.86
C ASP A 128 -37.48 23.39 -13.06
N ALA A 129 -37.01 22.24 -12.55
CA ALA A 129 -37.86 21.27 -11.86
C ALA A 129 -37.93 21.54 -10.37
N HIS A 130 -39.15 21.66 -9.84
CA HIS A 130 -39.41 21.83 -8.40
C HIS A 130 -39.63 20.48 -7.71
N SER A 131 -40.16 19.49 -8.44
CA SER A 131 -40.39 18.13 -7.93
C SER A 131 -39.14 17.26 -8.08
N THR A 132 -38.41 17.08 -6.98
CA THR A 132 -37.26 16.15 -6.88
C THR A 132 -37.62 14.72 -7.28
N THR A 133 -38.85 14.30 -6.94
CA THR A 133 -39.36 12.97 -7.29
C THR A 133 -39.59 12.84 -8.80
N ALA A 134 -40.22 13.84 -9.44
CA ALA A 134 -40.50 13.77 -10.88
C ALA A 134 -39.20 13.67 -11.67
N LEU A 135 -38.21 14.49 -11.30
CA LEU A 135 -36.88 14.45 -11.89
C LEU A 135 -36.19 13.12 -11.62
N GLY A 136 -36.19 12.61 -10.39
CA GLY A 136 -35.59 11.32 -10.08
C GLY A 136 -36.21 10.16 -10.87
N CYS A 137 -37.53 10.16 -11.05
CA CYS A 137 -38.22 9.17 -11.88
C CYS A 137 -37.84 9.28 -13.36
N LEU A 138 -37.78 10.50 -13.91
CA LEU A 138 -37.33 10.73 -15.28
C LEU A 138 -35.88 10.26 -15.47
N LEU A 139 -34.95 10.71 -14.62
CA LEU A 139 -33.53 10.33 -14.69
C LEU A 139 -33.33 8.82 -14.65
N LYS A 140 -34.04 8.12 -13.75
CA LYS A 140 -34.02 6.65 -13.66
C LYS A 140 -34.56 5.99 -14.92
N THR A 141 -35.61 6.55 -15.53
CA THR A 141 -36.17 6.07 -16.81
C THR A 141 -35.17 6.25 -17.95
N LEU A 142 -34.40 7.34 -17.93
CA LEU A 142 -33.35 7.63 -18.91
C LEU A 142 -32.03 6.84 -18.65
N GLY A 143 -32.01 5.94 -17.66
CA GLY A 143 -30.86 5.08 -17.38
C GLY A 143 -29.83 5.66 -16.42
N ALA A 144 -30.06 6.86 -15.86
CA ALA A 144 -29.22 7.39 -14.80
C ALA A 144 -29.50 6.68 -13.46
N SER A 145 -28.50 6.64 -12.59
CA SER A 145 -28.58 6.00 -11.29
C SER A 145 -27.75 6.74 -10.25
N HIS A 146 -27.99 6.45 -8.98
CA HIS A 146 -27.17 7.00 -7.90
C HIS A 146 -25.79 6.35 -7.91
N PRO A 147 -24.70 7.14 -7.81
CA PRO A 147 -23.34 6.62 -7.72
C PRO A 147 -23.19 5.80 -6.44
N ARG A 148 -22.45 4.70 -6.53
CA ARG A 148 -22.18 3.80 -5.42
C ARG A 148 -20.87 4.15 -4.77
N THR A 149 -20.85 4.15 -3.45
CA THR A 149 -19.65 4.26 -2.62
C THR A 149 -19.62 3.12 -1.61
N TRP A 150 -18.69 3.18 -0.67
CA TRP A 150 -18.47 2.17 0.36
C TRP A 150 -19.40 2.44 1.56
N ALA A 151 -19.94 3.66 1.63
CA ALA A 151 -21.00 4.10 2.53
C ALA A 151 -22.40 3.80 1.98
N GLY A 152 -22.52 3.35 0.73
CA GLY A 152 -23.80 3.11 0.05
C GLY A 152 -24.00 4.00 -1.18
N ALA A 153 -25.23 4.07 -1.67
CA ALA A 153 -25.59 4.95 -2.78
C ALA A 153 -25.76 6.40 -2.30
N LEU A 154 -25.29 7.38 -3.07
CA LEU A 154 -25.47 8.80 -2.77
C LEU A 154 -26.76 9.31 -3.42
N SER A 155 -27.85 9.45 -2.64
CA SER A 155 -29.18 9.84 -3.14
C SER A 155 -29.21 11.21 -3.81
N GLU A 156 -28.35 12.13 -3.36
CA GLU A 156 -28.28 13.50 -3.87
C GLU A 156 -27.48 13.63 -5.18
N PHE A 157 -26.97 12.52 -5.73
CA PHE A 157 -26.14 12.51 -6.92
C PHE A 157 -26.63 11.51 -7.96
N TRP A 158 -26.30 11.77 -9.23
CA TRP A 158 -26.69 10.97 -10.38
C TRP A 158 -25.51 10.74 -11.31
N THR A 159 -25.49 9.60 -12.00
CA THR A 159 -24.48 9.24 -13.01
C THR A 159 -25.03 8.15 -13.94
N PHE A 160 -24.49 8.06 -15.16
CA PHE A 160 -24.66 6.88 -16.01
C PHE A 160 -23.71 5.73 -15.64
N ARG A 161 -22.65 6.02 -14.87
CA ARG A 161 -21.59 5.06 -14.51
C ARG A 161 -21.53 4.88 -12.99
N PRO A 162 -22.43 4.08 -12.37
CA PRO A 162 -22.59 4.03 -10.92
C PRO A 162 -21.35 3.58 -10.13
N ASN A 163 -20.35 2.96 -10.78
CA ASN A 163 -19.13 2.51 -10.13
C ASN A 163 -17.94 3.48 -10.30
N GLU A 164 -18.04 4.50 -11.15
CA GLU A 164 -16.91 5.39 -11.48
C GLU A 164 -16.43 6.18 -10.26
N LEU A 165 -17.36 6.79 -9.50
CA LEU A 165 -17.02 7.49 -8.28
C LEU A 165 -16.28 6.60 -7.27
N ARG A 166 -16.70 5.33 -7.11
CA ARG A 166 -16.01 4.37 -6.26
C ARG A 166 -14.58 4.09 -6.73
N GLN A 167 -14.35 4.04 -8.04
CA GLN A 167 -13.01 3.83 -8.60
C GLN A 167 -12.12 5.05 -8.34
N GLN A 168 -12.62 6.27 -8.55
CA GLN A 168 -11.87 7.50 -8.27
C GLN A 168 -11.52 7.64 -6.78
N LEU A 169 -12.49 7.39 -5.88
CA LEU A 169 -12.21 7.32 -4.44
C LEU A 169 -11.20 6.21 -4.11
N GLY A 170 -11.23 5.09 -4.84
CA GLY A 170 -10.24 4.02 -4.71
C GLY A 170 -8.82 4.45 -5.10
N ARG A 171 -8.67 5.24 -6.16
CA ARG A 171 -7.38 5.83 -6.56
C ARG A 171 -6.84 6.79 -5.49
N MET A 172 -7.69 7.55 -4.81
CA MET A 172 -7.26 8.35 -3.65
C MET A 172 -6.65 7.47 -2.53
N VAL A 173 -7.21 6.28 -2.28
CA VAL A 173 -6.64 5.33 -1.28
C VAL A 173 -5.23 4.90 -1.66
N GLU A 174 -4.96 4.73 -2.95
CA GLU A 174 -3.65 4.29 -3.46
C GLU A 174 -2.57 5.37 -3.30
N LEU A 175 -2.97 6.65 -3.33
CA LEU A 175 -2.08 7.79 -3.14
C LEU A 175 -1.69 8.03 -1.67
N ALA A 176 -2.39 7.41 -0.72
CA ALA A 176 -2.10 7.60 0.71
C ALA A 176 -0.73 7.02 1.13
N PRO A 177 -0.05 7.63 2.13
CA PRO A 177 -0.53 8.73 2.95
C PRO A 177 -0.48 10.11 2.25
N LEU A 178 -1.45 10.96 2.56
CA LEU A 178 -1.57 12.32 2.00
C LEU A 178 -1.72 13.35 3.12
N THR A 179 -1.09 14.50 3.00
CA THR A 179 -1.47 15.67 3.83
C THR A 179 -2.88 16.14 3.46
N HIS A 180 -3.50 17.02 4.26
CA HIS A 180 -4.81 17.58 3.92
C HIS A 180 -4.79 18.32 2.58
N GLU A 181 -3.75 19.12 2.33
CA GLU A 181 -3.59 19.85 1.07
C GLU A 181 -3.41 18.91 -0.13
N GLU A 182 -2.59 17.86 0.02
CA GLU A 182 -2.39 16.87 -1.05
C GLU A 182 -3.64 16.06 -1.34
N ALA A 183 -4.47 15.79 -0.32
CA ALA A 183 -5.74 15.12 -0.51
C ALA A 183 -6.72 15.99 -1.32
N ASP A 184 -6.72 17.31 -1.08
CA ASP A 184 -7.52 18.27 -1.84
C ASP A 184 -7.05 18.37 -3.30
N GLN A 185 -5.74 18.45 -3.52
CA GLN A 185 -5.14 18.44 -4.85
C GLN A 185 -5.41 17.11 -5.58
N ALA A 186 -5.32 15.98 -4.88
CA ALA A 186 -5.62 14.67 -5.44
C ALA A 186 -7.11 14.53 -5.80
N ALA A 187 -8.02 15.02 -4.96
CA ALA A 187 -9.46 15.02 -5.24
C ALA A 187 -9.77 15.82 -6.51
N ALA A 188 -9.20 17.02 -6.65
CA ALA A 188 -9.34 17.86 -7.84
C ALA A 188 -8.72 17.18 -9.09
N GLY A 189 -7.50 16.64 -8.98
CA GLY A 189 -6.81 15.96 -10.07
C GLY A 189 -7.48 14.67 -10.54
N LEU A 190 -8.24 14.00 -9.67
CA LEU A 190 -9.05 12.81 -10.01
C LEU A 190 -10.45 13.16 -10.53
N GLY A 191 -10.80 14.45 -10.61
CA GLY A 191 -12.10 14.91 -11.07
C GLY A 191 -13.24 14.54 -10.13
N LEU A 192 -13.00 14.55 -8.81
CA LEU A 192 -14.09 14.42 -7.85
C LEU A 192 -14.99 15.67 -7.94
N PRO A 193 -16.33 15.52 -7.88
CA PRO A 193 -17.22 16.67 -7.99
C PRO A 193 -17.00 17.64 -6.83
N GLU A 194 -16.94 18.95 -7.11
CA GLU A 194 -16.75 19.99 -6.10
C GLU A 194 -17.87 19.99 -5.04
N ASP A 195 -19.08 19.67 -5.48
CA ASP A 195 -20.28 19.56 -4.64
C ASP A 195 -20.28 18.33 -3.72
N LEU A 196 -19.39 17.37 -3.96
CA LEU A 196 -19.29 16.15 -3.18
C LEU A 196 -18.42 16.42 -1.95
N ASP A 197 -19.00 16.25 -0.76
CA ASP A 197 -18.22 16.11 0.47
C ASP A 197 -17.53 14.74 0.52
N TRP A 198 -16.49 14.59 -0.31
CA TRP A 198 -15.71 13.38 -0.43
C TRP A 198 -14.99 13.02 0.87
N ARG A 199 -14.70 14.01 1.73
CA ARG A 199 -14.07 13.80 3.05
C ARG A 199 -15.00 12.99 3.94
N SER A 200 -16.28 13.36 4.04
CA SER A 200 -17.26 12.56 4.79
C SER A 200 -17.42 11.14 4.23
N VAL A 201 -17.37 10.98 2.91
CA VAL A 201 -17.43 9.65 2.27
C VAL A 201 -16.21 8.80 2.63
N LEU A 202 -15.00 9.37 2.56
CA LEU A 202 -13.76 8.67 2.92
C LEU A 202 -13.58 8.48 4.43
N ALA A 203 -14.23 9.28 5.28
CA ALA A 203 -14.21 9.09 6.73
C ALA A 203 -15.14 7.95 7.20
N HIS A 204 -15.98 7.39 6.32
CA HIS A 204 -16.88 6.31 6.67
C HIS A 204 -16.13 5.04 7.11
N ARG A 205 -16.63 4.30 8.12
CA ARG A 205 -15.94 3.13 8.71
C ARG A 205 -15.52 2.01 7.74
N ASN A 206 -16.21 1.90 6.60
CA ASN A 206 -15.88 0.92 5.56
C ASN A 206 -14.70 1.38 4.68
N SER A 207 -14.10 2.52 5.03
CA SER A 207 -12.98 3.12 4.35
C SER A 207 -11.64 2.52 4.71
N LYS A 208 -10.82 2.39 3.67
CA LYS A 208 -9.41 2.07 3.79
C LYS A 208 -8.57 3.30 4.16
N LEU A 209 -9.19 4.47 4.25
CA LEU A 209 -8.61 5.70 4.76
C LEU A 209 -9.33 6.16 6.02
N ALA A 210 -8.59 6.85 6.88
CA ALA A 210 -9.13 7.58 8.01
C ALA A 210 -8.51 8.97 8.02
N ALA A 211 -9.30 9.95 8.45
CA ALA A 211 -8.80 11.27 8.75
C ALA A 211 -7.95 11.22 10.02
N HIS A 212 -6.86 11.97 10.01
CA HIS A 212 -5.91 12.16 11.09
C HIS A 212 -5.50 13.64 11.11
N ASP A 213 -4.98 14.11 12.25
CA ASP A 213 -4.60 15.52 12.39
C ASP A 213 -3.57 15.95 11.35
N LEU A 214 -2.66 15.04 10.99
CA LEU A 214 -1.62 15.24 9.97
C LEU A 214 -2.11 15.07 8.51
N GLY A 215 -3.31 14.53 8.28
CA GLY A 215 -3.80 14.23 6.94
C GLY A 215 -4.64 12.95 6.85
N TRP A 216 -4.51 12.23 5.74
CA TRP A 216 -5.24 11.00 5.45
C TRP A 216 -4.31 9.79 5.49
N ILE A 217 -4.67 8.82 6.33
CA ILE A 217 -3.84 7.65 6.63
C ILE A 217 -4.62 6.35 6.37
N ARG A 218 -3.90 5.26 6.14
CA ARG A 218 -4.48 3.92 6.06
C ARG A 218 -4.47 3.28 7.44
N PRO A 219 -5.62 2.90 8.03
CA PRO A 219 -5.67 2.30 9.37
C PRO A 219 -4.78 1.05 9.52
N ALA A 220 -4.70 0.22 8.47
CA ALA A 220 -3.83 -0.97 8.44
C ALA A 220 -2.32 -0.66 8.47
N ARG A 221 -1.93 0.59 8.23
CA ARG A 221 -0.54 1.09 8.22
C ARG A 221 -0.35 2.32 9.11
N LEU A 222 -1.23 2.52 10.11
CA LEU A 222 -1.30 3.70 10.98
C LEU A 222 0.08 4.27 11.35
N THR A 223 0.89 3.49 12.06
CA THR A 223 2.22 3.92 12.55
C THR A 223 3.14 4.42 11.43
N ARG A 224 3.09 3.76 10.26
CA ARG A 224 3.96 4.11 9.14
C ARG A 224 3.48 5.37 8.42
N ASP A 225 2.19 5.46 8.17
CA ASP A 225 1.59 6.60 7.49
C ASP A 225 1.71 7.87 8.36
N VAL A 226 1.56 7.75 9.69
CA VAL A 226 1.82 8.84 10.64
C VAL A 226 3.29 9.25 10.65
N ALA A 227 4.22 8.29 10.70
CA ALA A 227 5.65 8.59 10.63
C ALA A 227 6.03 9.33 9.33
N TYR A 228 5.45 8.91 8.20
CA TYR A 228 5.68 9.57 6.90
C TYR A 228 5.18 11.02 6.91
N LEU A 229 3.92 11.24 7.30
CA LEU A 229 3.32 12.59 7.31
C LEU A 229 3.98 13.50 8.33
N TRP A 230 4.38 12.97 9.49
CA TRP A 230 5.08 13.76 10.50
C TRP A 230 6.47 14.17 10.02
N LEU A 231 7.27 13.25 9.46
CA LEU A 231 8.56 13.63 8.86
C LEU A 231 8.37 14.68 7.76
N LYS A 232 7.35 14.52 6.91
CA LYS A 232 7.02 15.50 5.87
C LYS A 232 6.74 16.90 6.42
N LEU A 233 6.05 16.97 7.55
CA LEU A 233 5.75 18.23 8.24
C LEU A 233 7.02 18.88 8.83
N GLU A 234 7.89 18.09 9.46
CA GLU A 234 9.14 18.59 10.05
C GLU A 234 10.14 19.04 8.97
N GLY A 235 10.17 18.36 7.82
CA GLY A 235 11.00 18.74 6.68
C GLY A 235 12.50 18.45 6.85
N GLU A 236 12.90 17.76 7.92
CA GLU A 236 14.29 17.40 8.20
C GLU A 236 14.42 15.99 8.80
N PRO A 237 15.60 15.33 8.72
CA PRO A 237 15.80 13.99 9.27
C PRO A 237 15.64 13.95 10.79
N ARG A 238 14.94 12.94 11.33
CA ARG A 238 14.66 12.81 12.76
C ARG A 238 15.09 11.49 13.36
N ALA A 239 15.28 11.48 14.68
CA ALA A 239 15.68 10.27 15.38
C ALA A 239 14.50 9.28 15.49
N ALA A 240 14.82 7.99 15.56
CA ALA A 240 13.80 6.94 15.51
C ALA A 240 12.88 6.91 16.75
N ASP A 241 13.37 7.38 17.89
CA ASP A 241 12.63 7.52 19.14
C ASP A 241 11.61 8.67 19.06
N GLU A 242 11.99 9.82 18.49
CA GLU A 242 11.06 10.94 18.25
C GLU A 242 9.93 10.53 17.31
N ILE A 243 10.27 9.86 16.20
CA ILE A 243 9.29 9.32 15.24
C ILE A 243 8.35 8.32 15.93
N ALA A 244 8.90 7.47 16.80
CA ALA A 244 8.13 6.44 17.50
C ALA A 244 7.09 7.05 18.46
N VAL A 245 7.44 8.14 19.15
CA VAL A 245 6.52 8.89 20.03
C VAL A 245 5.33 9.40 19.22
N GLN A 246 5.59 10.04 18.08
CA GLN A 246 4.52 10.59 17.23
C GLN A 246 3.67 9.49 16.57
N ALA A 247 4.30 8.40 16.14
CA ALA A 247 3.63 7.28 15.53
C ALA A 247 2.93 6.33 16.53
N GLY A 248 3.05 6.60 17.84
CA GLY A 248 2.41 5.83 18.92
C GLY A 248 2.92 4.40 19.05
N CYS A 249 4.22 4.17 18.84
CA CYS A 249 4.82 2.83 18.87
C CYS A 249 6.17 2.81 19.60
N SER A 250 6.79 1.62 19.72
CA SER A 250 8.15 1.53 20.25
C SER A 250 9.18 1.91 19.20
N GLU A 251 10.32 2.44 19.64
CA GLU A 251 11.46 2.79 18.79
C GLU A 251 11.92 1.61 17.90
N HIS A 252 11.93 0.39 18.44
CA HIS A 252 12.26 -0.82 17.68
C HIS A 252 11.24 -1.08 16.55
N ALA A 253 9.93 -0.94 16.85
CA ALA A 253 8.88 -1.11 15.86
C ALA A 253 8.92 -0.01 14.78
N ALA A 254 9.19 1.25 15.15
CA ALA A 254 9.36 2.36 14.21
C ALA A 254 10.51 2.07 13.23
N ARG A 255 11.69 1.70 13.75
CA ARG A 255 12.85 1.35 12.92
C ARG A 255 12.53 0.22 11.95
N GLU A 256 11.91 -0.86 12.42
CA GLU A 256 11.60 -2.00 11.55
C GLU A 256 10.52 -1.66 10.51
N ASN A 257 9.54 -0.83 10.85
CA ASN A 257 8.53 -0.35 9.92
C ASN A 257 9.11 0.54 8.82
N MET A 258 9.98 1.49 9.17
CA MET A 258 10.65 2.38 8.22
C MET A 258 11.65 1.60 7.36
N ARG A 259 12.43 0.70 7.95
CA ARG A 259 13.40 -0.15 7.22
C ARG A 259 12.75 -1.01 6.12
N ARG A 260 11.49 -1.42 6.32
CA ARG A 260 10.73 -2.25 5.37
C ARG A 260 10.03 -1.44 4.27
N ASP A 261 10.02 -0.12 4.36
CA ASP A 261 9.27 0.73 3.44
C ASP A 261 10.21 1.64 2.63
N PRO A 262 10.17 1.56 1.29
CA PRO A 262 11.09 2.31 0.43
C PRO A 262 10.91 3.84 0.52
N ALA A 263 9.79 4.33 1.08
CA ALA A 263 9.57 5.76 1.28
C ALA A 263 10.52 6.38 2.33
N PHE A 264 11.19 5.56 3.14
CA PHE A 264 12.11 6.01 4.16
C PHE A 264 13.54 5.61 3.84
N SER A 265 14.48 6.47 4.24
CA SER A 265 15.91 6.21 4.15
C SER A 265 16.58 6.55 5.48
N GLN A 266 17.49 5.71 5.93
CA GLN A 266 18.28 5.99 7.13
C GLN A 266 19.50 6.82 6.74
N VAL A 267 19.61 8.02 7.29
CA VAL A 267 20.74 8.93 7.08
C VAL A 267 21.94 8.43 7.87
N ARG A 268 23.10 8.37 7.21
CA ARG A 268 24.37 7.92 7.78
C ARG A 268 25.39 9.07 7.79
N PRO A 269 26.20 9.25 8.85
CA PRO A 269 26.36 8.34 9.98
C PRO A 269 25.38 8.47 11.15
N GLU A 270 24.56 9.52 11.16
CA GLU A 270 23.77 10.00 12.30
C GLU A 270 22.73 8.98 12.77
N GLY A 271 22.28 8.09 11.88
CA GLY A 271 21.31 7.05 12.19
C GLY A 271 19.87 7.54 12.29
N THR A 272 19.64 8.83 11.97
CA THR A 272 18.33 9.45 11.80
C THR A 272 17.63 8.93 10.54
N TRP A 273 16.35 9.23 10.42
CA TRP A 273 15.51 8.80 9.31
C TRP A 273 14.98 10.01 8.56
N ALA A 274 15.01 9.91 7.24
CA ALA A 274 14.52 10.90 6.31
C ALA A 274 13.54 10.24 5.33
N LEU A 275 12.75 11.06 4.64
CA LEU A 275 12.02 10.59 3.47
C LEU A 275 13.00 10.40 2.30
N SER A 276 12.81 9.33 1.53
CA SER A 276 13.72 8.95 0.45
C SER A 276 13.74 9.98 -0.70
N ASP A 277 12.66 10.74 -0.88
CA ASP A 277 12.53 11.78 -1.90
C ASP A 277 13.34 13.05 -1.58
N TRP A 278 13.69 13.29 -0.31
CA TRP A 278 14.52 14.42 0.10
C TRP A 278 15.97 14.34 -0.39
N ARG A 279 16.45 13.13 -0.71
CA ARG A 279 17.82 12.87 -1.20
C ARG A 279 18.91 13.52 -0.33
N VAL A 280 18.75 13.41 0.99
CA VAL A 280 19.69 13.97 1.96
C VAL A 280 21.05 13.27 1.83
N PRO A 281 22.19 13.99 1.88
CA PRO A 281 23.51 13.36 1.91
C PRO A 281 23.59 12.28 3.01
N GLY A 282 24.10 11.10 2.66
CA GLY A 282 24.15 9.96 3.59
C GLY A 282 22.88 9.11 3.65
N SER A 283 21.80 9.47 2.95
CA SER A 283 20.59 8.65 2.78
C SER A 283 20.65 7.71 1.57
N GLU A 284 21.74 7.73 0.82
CA GLU A 284 21.96 6.81 -0.30
C GLU A 284 22.09 5.39 0.25
N ASN A 285 21.13 4.51 -0.08
CA ASN A 285 21.16 3.08 0.26
C ASN A 285 22.26 2.35 -0.53
N ARG A 286 23.51 2.81 -0.44
CA ARG A 286 24.68 2.29 -1.16
C ARG A 286 24.98 0.83 -0.80
N TYR A 287 24.68 0.44 0.44
CA TYR A 287 24.98 -0.88 0.97
C TYR A 287 23.70 -1.61 1.38
N GLY A 288 23.51 -2.83 0.86
CA GLY A 288 22.40 -3.70 1.28
C GLY A 288 22.63 -4.33 2.65
N SER A 289 23.88 -4.43 3.10
CA SER A 289 24.27 -5.00 4.37
C SER A 289 25.62 -4.47 4.87
N ALA A 290 25.91 -4.69 6.16
CA ALA A 290 27.22 -4.40 6.73
C ALA A 290 28.37 -5.22 6.07
N VAL A 291 28.08 -6.41 5.54
CA VAL A 291 29.11 -7.21 4.84
C VAL A 291 29.51 -6.52 3.54
N ASP A 292 28.55 -5.96 2.81
CA ASP A 292 28.82 -5.24 1.55
C ASP A 292 29.72 -4.02 1.80
N ALA A 293 29.46 -3.30 2.89
CA ALA A 293 30.32 -2.20 3.32
C ALA A 293 31.74 -2.65 3.67
N LEU A 294 31.92 -3.74 4.44
CA LEU A 294 33.25 -4.29 4.74
C LEU A 294 34.00 -4.70 3.46
N VAL A 295 33.32 -5.39 2.55
CA VAL A 295 33.90 -5.86 1.29
C VAL A 295 34.36 -4.67 0.45
N GLU A 296 33.55 -3.61 0.35
CA GLU A 296 33.94 -2.41 -0.40
C GLU A 296 35.11 -1.66 0.26
N VAL A 297 35.15 -1.55 1.59
CA VAL A 297 36.30 -0.98 2.32
C VAL A 297 37.59 -1.73 1.99
N LEU A 298 37.58 -3.06 2.07
CA LEU A 298 38.73 -3.90 1.74
C LEU A 298 39.07 -3.85 0.23
N ARG A 299 38.07 -3.67 -0.64
CA ARG A 299 38.30 -3.48 -2.07
C ARG A 299 39.09 -2.20 -2.34
N ASP A 300 38.68 -1.10 -1.73
CA ASP A 300 39.26 0.23 -1.95
C ASP A 300 40.61 0.43 -1.25
N LEU A 301 40.70 0.02 0.02
CA LEU A 301 41.84 0.33 0.89
C LEU A 301 42.86 -0.81 0.99
N GLY A 302 42.52 -2.00 0.50
CA GLY A 302 43.37 -3.18 0.61
C GLY A 302 43.28 -3.87 1.98
N PRO A 303 44.28 -4.71 2.32
CA PRO A 303 44.33 -5.41 3.60
C PRO A 303 44.43 -4.45 4.79
N LEU A 304 43.59 -4.63 5.81
CA LEU A 304 43.55 -3.76 6.99
C LEU A 304 43.58 -4.53 8.31
N PRO A 305 44.14 -3.95 9.39
CA PRO A 305 43.93 -4.47 10.74
C PRO A 305 42.47 -4.25 11.18
N VAL A 306 41.98 -5.06 12.12
CA VAL A 306 40.56 -5.08 12.53
C VAL A 306 40.05 -3.73 13.01
N ASP A 307 40.87 -2.96 13.72
CA ASP A 307 40.46 -1.67 14.27
C ASP A 307 40.29 -0.60 13.18
N GLN A 308 41.16 -0.60 12.17
CA GLN A 308 41.01 0.30 11.02
C GLN A 308 39.83 -0.12 10.14
N LEU A 309 39.67 -1.43 9.89
CA LEU A 309 38.52 -1.95 9.16
C LEU A 309 37.20 -1.58 9.85
N ARG A 310 37.16 -1.64 11.18
CA ARG A 310 36.01 -1.22 11.99
C ARG A 310 35.70 0.26 11.81
N VAL A 311 36.69 1.14 11.99
CA VAL A 311 36.52 2.59 11.86
C VAL A 311 36.03 2.96 10.46
N GLU A 312 36.68 2.44 9.42
CA GLU A 312 36.31 2.74 8.04
C GLU A 312 34.93 2.17 7.66
N THR A 313 34.61 0.96 8.12
CA THR A 313 33.27 0.39 7.93
C THR A 313 32.21 1.26 8.60
N GLN A 314 32.42 1.66 9.86
CA GLN A 314 31.46 2.48 10.60
C GLN A 314 31.28 3.87 10.00
N ARG A 315 32.36 4.43 9.42
CA ARG A 315 32.31 5.69 8.69
C ARG A 315 31.40 5.60 7.45
N ARG A 316 31.41 4.46 6.74
CA ARG A 316 30.61 4.25 5.51
C ARG A 316 29.21 3.66 5.78
N TYR A 317 29.10 2.81 6.80
CA TYR A 317 27.89 2.08 7.17
C TYR A 317 27.82 1.93 8.71
N PRO A 318 27.19 2.88 9.43
CA PRO A 318 27.15 2.91 10.88
C PRO A 318 26.47 1.68 11.47
N VAL A 319 27.27 0.88 12.15
CA VAL A 319 26.84 -0.31 12.89
C VAL A 319 27.67 -0.45 14.16
N SER A 320 27.15 -1.20 15.12
CA SER A 320 27.91 -1.49 16.34
C SER A 320 29.19 -2.28 16.04
N ASP A 321 30.18 -2.14 16.91
CA ASP A 321 31.42 -2.92 16.89
C ASP A 321 31.17 -4.42 16.81
N TRP A 322 30.17 -4.86 17.55
CA TRP A 322 29.73 -6.24 17.56
C TRP A 322 29.26 -6.70 16.18
N ARG A 323 28.53 -5.86 15.44
CA ARG A 323 28.05 -6.20 14.10
C ARG A 323 29.20 -6.30 13.11
N VAL A 324 30.19 -5.41 13.19
CA VAL A 324 31.42 -5.51 12.38
C VAL A 324 32.11 -6.85 12.66
N ASN A 325 32.31 -7.20 13.94
CA ASN A 325 32.96 -8.45 14.33
C ASN A 325 32.21 -9.68 13.79
N GLN A 326 30.87 -9.65 13.78
CA GLN A 326 30.08 -10.73 13.16
C GLN A 326 30.29 -10.86 11.65
N CYS A 327 30.54 -9.75 10.95
CA CYS A 327 30.81 -9.80 9.51
C CYS A 327 32.17 -10.43 9.20
N LEU A 328 33.11 -10.44 10.15
CA LEU A 328 34.43 -11.09 9.98
C LEU A 328 34.34 -12.62 9.89
N SER A 329 33.23 -13.23 10.31
CA SER A 329 32.97 -14.66 10.06
C SER A 329 32.48 -14.92 8.61
N SER A 330 32.53 -13.91 7.73
CA SER A 330 32.08 -14.07 6.35
C SER A 330 33.06 -14.93 5.55
N ASN A 331 32.57 -15.81 4.69
CA ASN A 331 33.41 -16.57 3.75
C ASN A 331 34.07 -15.69 2.67
N LEU A 332 33.67 -14.42 2.55
CA LEU A 332 34.27 -13.43 1.65
C LEU A 332 35.48 -12.72 2.26
N ILE A 333 35.65 -12.80 3.58
CA ILE A 333 36.64 -12.02 4.34
C ILE A 333 37.51 -13.00 5.13
N GLY A 334 38.82 -12.82 5.08
CA GLY A 334 39.76 -13.71 5.75
C GLY A 334 41.00 -13.00 6.21
N LEU A 335 41.93 -13.74 6.81
CA LEU A 335 43.25 -13.25 7.15
C LEU A 335 44.26 -13.63 6.07
N ASN A 336 45.08 -12.67 5.66
CA ASN A 336 46.21 -12.91 4.78
C ASN A 336 47.44 -13.42 5.58
N PRO A 337 48.56 -13.79 4.91
CA PRO A 337 49.76 -14.25 5.60
C PRO A 337 50.41 -13.24 6.56
N ALA A 338 50.08 -11.94 6.42
CA ALA A 338 50.54 -10.87 7.31
C ALA A 338 49.62 -10.66 8.53
N GLY A 339 48.55 -11.45 8.67
CA GLY A 339 47.59 -11.32 9.76
C GLY A 339 46.63 -10.13 9.62
N LEU A 340 46.52 -9.56 8.41
CA LEU A 340 45.57 -8.48 8.09
C LEU A 340 44.31 -9.06 7.46
N TYR A 341 43.17 -8.42 7.70
CA TYR A 341 41.93 -8.78 7.05
C TYR A 341 41.95 -8.34 5.59
N ASP A 342 41.64 -9.25 4.68
CA ASP A 342 41.52 -9.01 3.24
C ASP A 342 40.44 -9.93 2.65
N LEU A 343 40.19 -9.79 1.35
CA LEU A 343 39.17 -10.56 0.66
C LEU A 343 39.66 -11.98 0.35
N ALA A 344 38.76 -12.95 0.49
CA ALA A 344 39.03 -14.33 0.11
C ALA A 344 39.38 -14.46 -1.39
N GLU A 345 38.79 -13.62 -2.24
CA GLU A 345 39.11 -13.54 -3.68
C GLU A 345 40.57 -13.12 -3.96
N ARG A 346 41.26 -12.52 -2.98
CA ARG A 346 42.69 -12.17 -3.03
C ARG A 346 43.61 -13.15 -2.30
N GLY A 347 43.07 -14.30 -1.87
CA GLY A 347 43.84 -15.35 -1.21
C GLY A 347 43.88 -15.26 0.32
N ALA A 348 43.07 -14.39 0.93
CA ALA A 348 42.87 -14.41 2.37
C ALA A 348 42.11 -15.69 2.80
N VAL A 349 42.48 -16.29 3.93
CA VAL A 349 41.85 -17.50 4.44
C VAL A 349 40.71 -17.11 5.39
N PRO A 350 39.44 -17.48 5.11
CA PRO A 350 38.33 -17.16 5.99
C PRO A 350 38.54 -17.66 7.41
N VAL A 351 38.17 -16.84 8.40
CA VAL A 351 38.31 -17.19 9.81
C VAL A 351 37.13 -18.10 10.20
N GLU A 352 37.44 -19.32 10.62
CA GLU A 352 36.43 -20.25 11.16
C GLU A 352 36.00 -19.81 12.56
N ASP A 353 34.69 -19.94 12.84
CA ASP A 353 34.16 -19.76 14.19
C ASP A 353 34.77 -20.78 15.15
N THR A 354 35.15 -20.32 16.35
CA THR A 354 35.50 -21.20 17.47
C THR A 354 34.28 -22.01 17.94
N GLU A 355 34.50 -23.24 18.43
CA GLU A 355 33.43 -24.09 18.93
C GLU A 355 32.60 -23.40 20.03
N PRO A 356 31.28 -23.16 19.81
CA PRO A 356 30.42 -22.59 20.83
C PRO A 356 30.13 -23.60 21.96
N LYS A 357 29.52 -23.14 23.06
CA LYS A 357 29.03 -24.08 24.09
C LYS A 357 27.82 -24.86 23.57
N GLN A 358 27.87 -26.20 23.64
CA GLN A 358 26.74 -27.05 23.31
C GLN A 358 25.53 -26.74 24.21
N PRO A 359 24.35 -26.43 23.65
CA PRO A 359 23.15 -26.17 24.43
C PRO A 359 22.49 -27.50 24.88
N PRO A 360 21.72 -27.50 25.98
CA PRO A 360 21.14 -28.72 26.54
C PRO A 360 20.09 -29.38 25.63
N ASN A 361 19.42 -28.61 24.77
CA ASN A 361 18.38 -29.08 23.85
C ASN A 361 18.93 -29.65 22.53
N ILE A 362 20.26 -29.75 22.38
CA ILE A 362 20.91 -30.38 21.22
C ILE A 362 21.81 -31.51 21.69
N LYS A 363 21.62 -32.71 21.14
CA LYS A 363 22.38 -33.92 21.49
C LYS A 363 22.96 -34.55 20.24
N THR A 364 24.08 -35.25 20.40
CA THR A 364 24.74 -36.00 19.33
C THR A 364 24.89 -37.46 19.72
N SER A 365 24.73 -38.34 18.73
CA SER A 365 24.97 -39.78 18.87
C SER A 365 25.46 -40.31 17.52
N GLY A 366 26.76 -40.59 17.42
CA GLY A 366 27.39 -40.91 16.12
C GLY A 366 27.17 -39.79 15.10
N ASP A 367 26.66 -40.15 13.92
CA ASP A 367 26.36 -39.22 12.83
C ASP A 367 24.99 -38.52 12.96
N VAL A 368 24.30 -38.65 14.09
CA VAL A 368 22.97 -38.06 14.27
C VAL A 368 23.02 -36.90 15.26
N VAL A 369 22.56 -35.73 14.82
CA VAL A 369 22.33 -34.55 15.66
C VAL A 369 20.83 -34.42 15.94
N GLY A 370 20.42 -34.55 17.19
CA GLY A 370 19.04 -34.35 17.63
C GLY A 370 18.83 -32.97 18.24
N ILE A 371 17.76 -32.29 17.85
CA ILE A 371 17.38 -30.96 18.33
C ILE A 371 15.95 -31.04 18.87
N GLU A 372 15.75 -30.68 20.14
CA GLU A 372 14.41 -30.49 20.71
C GLU A 372 13.89 -29.08 20.37
N LEU A 373 12.70 -29.03 19.76
CA LEU A 373 11.99 -27.83 19.34
C LEU A 373 10.54 -27.84 19.86
N VAL A 374 10.00 -26.64 20.06
CA VAL A 374 8.59 -26.41 20.42
C VAL A 374 7.92 -25.74 19.22
N VAL A 375 6.74 -26.21 18.84
CA VAL A 375 5.94 -25.58 17.80
C VAL A 375 5.32 -24.30 18.31
N ASP A 376 5.78 -23.18 17.76
CA ASP A 376 5.21 -21.86 17.97
C ASP A 376 4.56 -21.33 16.69
N ARG A 377 4.02 -20.10 16.78
CA ARG A 377 3.42 -19.42 15.63
C ARG A 377 4.41 -19.11 14.52
N GLU A 378 5.71 -18.99 14.81
CA GLU A 378 6.72 -18.71 13.81
C GLU A 378 6.95 -19.93 12.91
N ILE A 379 7.01 -21.14 13.50
CA ILE A 379 7.04 -22.41 12.76
C ILE A 379 5.83 -22.52 11.84
N LEU A 380 4.63 -22.30 12.40
CA LEU A 380 3.37 -22.46 11.66
C LEU A 380 3.23 -21.41 10.53
N ARG A 381 3.84 -20.23 10.69
CA ARG A 381 3.92 -19.21 9.63
C ARG A 381 4.96 -19.55 8.56
N GLY A 382 5.89 -20.47 8.83
CA GLY A 382 6.99 -20.83 7.92
C GLY A 382 8.21 -19.93 8.04
N SER A 383 8.38 -19.25 9.17
CA SER A 383 9.60 -18.47 9.44
C SER A 383 10.75 -19.44 9.78
N GLY A 384 11.99 -19.04 9.49
CA GLY A 384 13.17 -19.76 10.00
C GLY A 384 13.28 -19.55 11.51
N ILE A 385 13.51 -20.63 12.26
CA ILE A 385 13.67 -20.56 13.70
C ILE A 385 15.14 -20.32 14.02
N PRO A 386 15.46 -19.33 14.87
CA PRO A 386 16.82 -19.16 15.37
C PRO A 386 17.24 -20.38 16.19
N VAL A 387 18.42 -20.92 15.90
CA VAL A 387 19.04 -22.01 16.65
C VAL A 387 20.41 -21.61 17.16
N ASN A 388 20.91 -22.34 18.14
CA ASN A 388 22.24 -22.10 18.67
C ASN A 388 23.32 -22.37 17.60
N ARG A 389 24.34 -21.50 17.52
CA ARG A 389 25.46 -21.61 16.57
C ARG A 389 26.26 -22.90 16.71
N TRP A 390 26.20 -23.56 17.86
CA TRP A 390 26.82 -24.87 18.04
C TRP A 390 26.32 -25.89 17.01
N LEU A 391 25.03 -25.84 16.63
CA LEU A 391 24.50 -26.71 15.57
C LEU A 391 25.22 -26.49 14.26
N THR A 392 25.29 -25.24 13.79
CA THR A 392 25.95 -24.93 12.51
C THR A 392 27.43 -25.29 12.55
N TRP A 393 28.10 -25.07 13.69
CA TRP A 393 29.50 -25.47 13.87
C TRP A 393 29.69 -26.99 13.77
N GLN A 394 28.85 -27.76 14.47
CA GLN A 394 28.88 -29.23 14.46
C GLN A 394 28.59 -29.80 13.06
N LEU A 395 27.78 -29.11 12.27
CA LEU A 395 27.47 -29.49 10.89
C LEU A 395 28.53 -29.08 9.86
N GLY A 396 29.62 -28.44 10.29
CA GLY A 396 30.71 -27.95 9.42
C GLY A 396 30.46 -26.57 8.79
N LEU A 397 29.39 -25.87 9.16
CA LEU A 397 29.04 -24.54 8.65
C LEU A 397 29.76 -23.45 9.46
N ARG A 398 31.10 -23.45 9.42
CA ARG A 398 31.98 -22.63 10.27
C ARG A 398 32.25 -21.21 9.76
N THR A 399 31.79 -20.89 8.56
CA THR A 399 31.84 -19.57 7.94
C THR A 399 30.46 -19.18 7.41
N ALA A 400 30.23 -17.90 7.13
CA ALA A 400 28.92 -17.37 6.71
C ALA A 400 28.97 -16.61 5.38
N PRO A 401 27.96 -16.67 4.51
CA PRO A 401 26.83 -17.56 4.59
C PRO A 401 27.22 -19.00 4.22
N SER A 402 26.71 -19.98 4.98
CA SER A 402 26.83 -21.41 4.65
C SER A 402 25.50 -22.10 4.93
N THR A 403 25.14 -23.08 4.09
CA THR A 403 23.86 -23.80 4.21
C THR A 403 24.07 -25.28 4.00
N ARG A 404 23.35 -26.09 4.79
CA ARG A 404 23.23 -27.54 4.61
C ARG A 404 21.76 -27.94 4.52
N TYR A 405 21.47 -28.89 3.64
CA TYR A 405 20.13 -29.39 3.37
C TYR A 405 20.02 -30.83 3.87
N PHE A 406 18.85 -31.18 4.42
CA PHE A 406 18.56 -32.51 4.90
C PHE A 406 17.23 -32.98 4.32
N ALA A 407 17.25 -34.04 3.53
CA ALA A 407 16.05 -34.58 2.90
C ALA A 407 15.16 -35.29 3.93
N LEU A 408 13.86 -35.02 3.92
CA LEU A 408 12.89 -35.80 4.69
C LEU A 408 12.53 -37.09 3.93
N PRO A 409 12.12 -38.16 4.63
CA PRO A 409 11.69 -39.40 3.98
C PRO A 409 10.51 -39.15 3.04
N GLU A 410 10.29 -40.07 2.09
CA GLU A 410 9.05 -40.15 1.29
C GLU A 410 8.68 -38.89 0.48
N GLY A 411 9.63 -37.99 0.23
CA GLY A 411 9.40 -36.80 -0.59
C GLY A 411 8.74 -35.62 0.13
N HIS A 412 8.72 -35.65 1.47
CA HIS A 412 8.13 -34.60 2.34
C HIS A 412 8.92 -33.27 2.38
N GLY A 413 9.78 -33.04 1.39
CA GLY A 413 10.62 -31.85 1.27
C GLY A 413 11.96 -31.97 1.99
N GLU A 414 12.52 -30.81 2.36
CA GLU A 414 13.84 -30.71 2.96
C GLU A 414 13.84 -29.75 4.16
N VAL A 415 14.68 -30.06 5.14
CA VAL A 415 15.01 -29.17 6.25
C VAL A 415 16.32 -28.45 5.92
N ARG A 416 16.31 -27.13 6.04
CA ARG A 416 17.48 -26.30 5.72
C ARG A 416 18.07 -25.73 6.99
N VAL A 417 19.38 -25.95 7.19
CA VAL A 417 20.15 -25.34 8.28
C VAL A 417 21.11 -24.32 7.69
N THR A 418 20.99 -23.07 8.11
CA THR A 418 21.75 -21.95 7.56
C THR A 418 22.52 -21.20 8.64
N ARG A 419 23.79 -20.89 8.35
CA ARG A 419 24.63 -19.94 9.09
C ARG A 419 24.70 -18.63 8.29
N MET A 420 24.16 -17.55 8.83
CA MET A 420 24.30 -16.17 8.33
C MET A 420 25.18 -15.39 9.30
N THR A 421 25.88 -14.31 8.90
CA THR A 421 26.83 -13.60 9.79
C THR A 421 26.25 -13.24 11.17
N SER A 422 24.97 -12.89 11.25
CA SER A 422 24.26 -12.54 12.49
C SER A 422 23.70 -13.72 13.28
N ASN A 423 23.21 -14.79 12.64
CA ASN A 423 22.46 -15.85 13.30
C ASN A 423 22.65 -17.23 12.63
N ALA A 424 22.21 -18.27 13.36
CA ALA A 424 22.02 -19.61 12.82
C ALA A 424 20.52 -19.91 12.85
N GLN A 425 19.99 -20.55 11.81
CA GLN A 425 18.56 -20.83 11.70
C GLN A 425 18.29 -22.20 11.08
N VAL A 426 17.15 -22.78 11.46
CA VAL A 426 16.54 -23.93 10.79
C VAL A 426 15.24 -23.49 10.15
N SER A 427 15.06 -23.75 8.86
CA SER A 427 13.86 -23.37 8.12
C SER A 427 13.18 -24.57 7.47
N SER A 428 12.04 -24.32 6.81
CA SER A 428 11.18 -25.35 6.18
C SER A 428 10.43 -26.24 7.17
N LEU A 429 10.31 -25.82 8.43
CA LEU A 429 9.66 -26.58 9.49
C LEU A 429 8.12 -26.51 9.47
N ARG A 430 7.52 -25.62 8.66
CA ARG A 430 6.06 -25.60 8.47
C ARG A 430 5.57 -26.87 7.78
N ALA A 431 6.27 -27.32 6.73
CA ALA A 431 5.94 -28.55 6.02
C ALA A 431 6.03 -29.75 6.99
N VAL A 432 7.08 -29.76 7.82
CA VAL A 432 7.25 -30.74 8.90
C VAL A 432 6.09 -30.70 9.89
N ALA A 433 5.69 -29.52 10.38
CA ALA A 433 4.60 -29.42 11.35
C ALA A 433 3.26 -29.92 10.77
N ALA A 434 2.97 -29.59 9.51
CA ALA A 434 1.76 -30.05 8.83
C ALA A 434 1.74 -31.56 8.63
N GLU A 435 2.84 -32.14 8.13
CA GLU A 435 2.93 -33.57 7.80
C GLU A 435 2.82 -34.45 9.06
N PHE A 436 3.50 -34.05 10.14
CA PHE A 436 3.51 -34.81 11.39
C PHE A 436 2.35 -34.44 12.35
N GLY A 437 1.37 -33.65 11.88
CA GLY A 437 0.19 -33.26 12.66
C GLY A 437 0.53 -32.49 13.94
N LEU A 438 1.59 -31.69 13.92
CA LEU A 438 2.03 -30.90 15.08
C LEU A 438 1.27 -29.57 15.14
N VAL A 439 0.75 -29.23 16.32
CA VAL A 439 0.04 -27.96 16.57
C VAL A 439 0.84 -27.07 17.52
N GLU A 440 0.43 -25.80 17.65
CA GLU A 440 1.03 -24.86 18.60
C GLU A 440 1.12 -25.48 20.02
N GLY A 441 2.31 -25.43 20.62
CA GLY A 441 2.62 -26.03 21.91
C GLY A 441 3.18 -27.46 21.85
N CYS A 442 3.09 -28.18 20.73
CA CYS A 442 3.71 -29.50 20.61
C CYS A 442 5.25 -29.43 20.68
N LYS A 443 5.86 -30.44 21.29
CA LYS A 443 7.30 -30.67 21.30
C LYS A 443 7.68 -31.76 20.30
N PHE A 444 8.73 -31.54 19.51
CA PHE A 444 9.27 -32.55 18.62
C PHE A 444 10.80 -32.54 18.63
N ALA A 445 11.39 -33.70 18.36
CA ALA A 445 12.80 -33.86 18.11
C ALA A 445 13.06 -33.93 16.60
N LEU A 446 13.87 -33.01 16.09
CA LEU A 446 14.41 -33.04 14.74
C LEU A 446 15.75 -33.77 14.77
N LEU A 447 15.87 -34.89 14.06
CA LEU A 447 17.06 -35.72 13.99
C LEU A 447 17.70 -35.53 12.62
N LEU A 448 18.92 -35.00 12.58
CA LEU A 448 19.68 -34.74 11.37
C LEU A 448 20.81 -35.76 11.26
N ASN A 449 20.79 -36.61 10.23
CA ASN A 449 21.87 -37.53 9.93
C ASN A 449 22.91 -36.83 9.03
N THR A 450 24.12 -36.68 9.55
CA THR A 450 25.23 -35.96 8.90
C THR A 450 26.02 -36.80 7.91
N SER A 451 25.85 -38.12 7.87
CA SER A 451 26.50 -38.96 6.85
C SER A 451 25.61 -39.18 5.62
N THR A 452 24.28 -39.15 5.79
CA THR A 452 23.32 -39.35 4.69
C THR A 452 22.59 -38.07 4.24
N ASP A 453 22.80 -36.95 4.92
CA ASP A 453 22.08 -35.69 4.69
C ASP A 453 20.54 -35.89 4.69
N THR A 454 20.05 -36.66 5.66
CA THR A 454 18.61 -36.89 5.86
C THR A 454 18.14 -36.36 7.20
N ALA A 455 16.89 -35.92 7.26
CA ALA A 455 16.21 -35.51 8.47
C ALA A 455 15.11 -36.51 8.83
N SER A 456 14.84 -36.69 10.11
CA SER A 456 13.63 -37.37 10.58
C SER A 456 13.07 -36.63 11.79
N VAL A 457 11.77 -36.77 12.02
CA VAL A 457 11.05 -36.01 13.04
C VAL A 457 10.35 -36.99 13.97
N ARG A 458 10.48 -36.75 15.27
CA ARG A 458 9.79 -37.53 16.30
C ARG A 458 8.99 -36.62 17.20
N HIS A 459 7.71 -36.92 17.35
CA HIS A 459 6.85 -36.26 18.33
C HIS A 459 7.26 -36.72 19.74
N ILE A 460 7.56 -35.79 20.65
CA ILE A 460 8.05 -36.08 22.01
C ILE A 460 7.13 -35.56 23.13
N CYS A 461 5.90 -35.17 22.81
CA CYS A 461 4.93 -34.76 23.83
C CYS A 461 4.58 -35.95 24.75
N PRO A 462 4.43 -35.71 26.07
CA PRO A 462 3.76 -36.65 26.97
C PRO A 462 2.34 -36.94 26.48
N GLN A 463 1.85 -38.16 26.69
CA GLN A 463 0.52 -38.59 26.21
C GLN A 463 -0.60 -37.65 26.66
N ASP A 464 -0.49 -37.09 27.86
CA ASP A 464 -1.54 -36.31 28.53
C ASP A 464 -1.43 -34.79 28.27
N ALA A 465 -0.38 -34.34 27.57
CA ALA A 465 -0.06 -32.92 27.39
C ALA A 465 0.06 -32.50 25.90
N CYS A 466 -0.34 -33.37 24.98
CA CYS A 466 -0.22 -33.15 23.55
C CYS A 466 -1.43 -32.38 22.99
N GLY A 467 -1.24 -31.09 22.65
CA GLY A 467 -2.30 -30.27 22.05
C GLY A 467 -2.92 -30.85 20.77
N ALA A 468 -2.13 -31.60 19.98
CA ALA A 468 -2.62 -32.26 18.77
C ALA A 468 -3.60 -33.41 19.06
N ARG A 469 -3.53 -34.00 20.26
CA ARG A 469 -4.42 -35.09 20.71
C ARG A 469 -5.62 -34.57 21.50
N SER A 470 -5.50 -33.42 22.14
CA SER A 470 -6.60 -32.73 22.83
C SER A 470 -7.57 -32.05 21.86
N ALA A 471 -7.13 -31.70 20.64
CA ALA A 471 -7.97 -31.08 19.61
C ALA A 471 -8.89 -32.08 18.86
N THR A 472 -8.73 -33.38 19.08
CA THR A 472 -9.56 -34.46 18.48
C THR A 472 -10.76 -34.88 19.34
N HIS A 473 -11.12 -34.12 20.38
CA HIS A 473 -12.31 -34.35 21.21
C HIS A 473 -13.37 -33.27 21.05
#